data_AF-A0A432F4A9-F1
#
_entry.id   AF-A0A432F4A9-F1
#
_cell.length_a   1.000
_cell.length_b   1.000
_cell.length_c   1.000
_cell.angle_alpha   90.00
_cell.angle_beta   90.00
_cell.angle_gamma   90.00
#
_symmetry.space_group_name_H-M   'P 1'
#
loop_
_entity.id
_entity.type
_entity.pdbx_description
1 polymer ?
#
loop_
_entity_poly.entity_id
_entity_poly.type
_entity_poly.pdbx_seq_one_letter_code
_entity_poly.pdbx_strand_id
1 'polypeptide(L)'
;RPDFLKIVYHGPRLMEEICQYDPNLIVGVLGGSAGTTYDAFRLLHDAKKHGARVALYGRKINNAEHQLAFIEFLRLIAEDTIGPEEAVHAYHGVLQGKGITPNRPLEQDLELTEQSMRYSDTGGKPSVAIRNNPLAKRKPKVSQPDAVWPTKPGGAPDFASMSADQRLAYHTARLKR
;
A
#
# COMPACT_ATOMS: atom_id res chain seq x y z
N ARG A 1 19.80 -13.60 -11.53
CA ARG A 1 18.83 -13.69 -10.41
C ARG A 1 18.77 -12.34 -9.71
N PRO A 2 17.61 -11.88 -9.23
CA PRO A 2 17.56 -10.66 -8.43
C PRO A 2 18.21 -10.91 -7.05
N ASP A 3 18.85 -9.89 -6.48
CA ASP A 3 19.41 -9.97 -5.11
C ASP A 3 18.34 -9.70 -4.03
N PHE A 4 17.23 -9.09 -4.44
CA PHE A 4 16.17 -8.65 -3.55
C PHE A 4 14.78 -8.89 -4.14
N LEU A 5 13.85 -9.36 -3.30
CA LEU A 5 12.46 -9.58 -3.64
C LEU A 5 11.54 -8.75 -2.75
N LYS A 6 10.78 -7.84 -3.37
CA LYS A 6 9.75 -7.03 -2.73
C LYS A 6 8.37 -7.68 -2.91
N ILE A 7 7.72 -8.06 -1.81
CA ILE A 7 6.40 -8.70 -1.83
C ILE A 7 5.49 -8.17 -0.73
N VAL A 8 4.21 -8.53 -0.78
CA VAL A 8 3.28 -8.29 0.32
C VAL A 8 3.48 -9.33 1.39
N TYR A 9 3.30 -8.93 2.64
CA TYR A 9 3.18 -9.86 3.74
C TYR A 9 1.81 -10.56 3.70
N HIS A 10 1.81 -11.85 3.38
CA HIS A 10 0.60 -12.69 3.36
C HIS A 10 0.50 -13.59 4.60
N GLY A 11 1.11 -13.15 5.70
CA GLY A 11 1.15 -13.92 6.94
C GLY A 11 2.38 -14.82 7.08
N PRO A 12 2.48 -15.49 8.24
CA PRO A 12 3.70 -16.13 8.71
C PRO A 12 4.17 -17.26 7.80
N ARG A 13 3.28 -18.22 7.52
CA ARG A 13 3.62 -19.43 6.75
C ARG A 13 4.23 -19.11 5.38
N LEU A 14 3.57 -18.22 4.62
CA LEU A 14 4.03 -17.86 3.28
C LEU A 14 5.33 -17.04 3.31
N MET A 15 5.54 -16.24 4.36
CA MET A 15 6.79 -15.51 4.53
C MET A 15 7.95 -16.46 4.86
N GLU A 16 7.73 -17.44 5.74
CA GLU A 16 8.72 -18.46 6.06
C GLU A 16 9.07 -19.30 4.84
N GLU A 17 8.07 -19.78 4.08
CA GLU A 17 8.27 -20.57 2.86
C GLU A 17 9.16 -19.84 1.84
N ILE A 18 8.88 -18.57 1.54
CA ILE A 18 9.67 -17.82 0.55
C ILE A 18 11.07 -17.46 1.06
N CYS A 19 11.22 -17.20 2.37
CA CYS A 19 12.52 -16.87 2.96
C CYS A 19 13.44 -18.10 3.05
N GLN A 20 12.87 -19.30 3.18
CA GLN A 20 13.62 -20.56 3.21
C GLN A 20 13.99 -21.07 1.82
N TYR A 21 13.28 -20.61 0.77
CA TYR A 21 13.49 -21.09 -0.60
C TYR A 21 14.89 -20.80 -1.16
N ASP A 22 15.40 -19.57 -0.97
CA ASP A 22 16.76 -19.20 -1.36
C ASP A 22 17.41 -18.32 -0.28
N PRO A 23 18.42 -18.82 0.46
CA PRO A 23 19.05 -18.06 1.54
C PRO A 23 19.83 -16.83 1.06
N ASN A 24 20.19 -16.77 -0.23
CA ASN A 24 20.88 -15.64 -0.84
C ASN A 24 19.93 -14.53 -1.29
N LEU A 25 18.62 -14.81 -1.36
CA LEU A 25 17.61 -13.83 -1.71
C LEU A 25 17.21 -13.04 -0.47
N ILE A 26 17.34 -11.71 -0.53
CA ILE A 26 16.81 -10.83 0.50
C ILE A 26 15.32 -10.62 0.22
N VAL A 27 14.47 -11.16 1.08
CA VAL A 27 13.02 -10.95 1.00
C VAL A 27 12.64 -9.74 1.83
N GLY A 28 11.82 -8.85 1.26
CA GLY A 28 11.29 -7.68 1.95
C GLY A 28 9.82 -7.43 1.69
N VAL A 29 9.20 -6.70 2.63
CA VAL A 29 7.75 -6.44 2.63
C VAL A 29 7.38 -5.04 2.15
N LEU A 30 6.28 -4.96 1.42
CA LEU A 30 5.56 -3.73 1.08
C LEU A 30 4.80 -3.21 2.29
N GLY A 31 4.83 -1.88 2.50
CA GLY A 31 4.06 -1.26 3.57
C GLY A 31 2.55 -1.21 3.36
N GLY A 32 2.01 -1.32 2.13
CA GLY A 32 0.55 -1.21 1.93
C GLY A 32 0.03 0.24 2.01
N SER A 33 -1.22 0.41 2.45
CA SER A 33 -1.84 1.74 2.64
C SER A 33 -1.29 2.42 3.91
N ALA A 34 -1.67 3.67 4.17
CA ALA A 34 -1.22 4.35 5.39
C ALA A 34 -1.64 3.58 6.66
N GLY A 35 -2.93 3.26 6.79
CA GLY A 35 -3.47 2.54 7.95
C GLY A 35 -3.23 3.27 9.27
N THR A 36 -3.21 2.50 10.35
CA THR A 36 -2.80 2.97 11.68
C THR A 36 -1.28 2.93 11.84
N THR A 37 -0.78 3.60 12.88
CA THR A 37 0.61 3.47 13.32
C THR A 37 0.89 2.03 13.71
N TYR A 38 -0.05 1.39 14.42
CA TYR A 38 0.07 -0.02 14.81
C TYR A 38 0.16 -0.96 13.61
N ASP A 39 -0.63 -0.74 12.53
CA ASP A 39 -0.49 -1.53 11.30
C ASP A 39 0.94 -1.51 10.76
N ALA A 40 1.62 -0.36 10.82
CA ALA A 40 2.97 -0.22 10.32
C ALA A 40 3.99 -0.94 11.20
N PHE A 41 3.89 -0.72 12.51
CA PHE A 41 4.82 -1.27 13.50
C PHE A 41 4.67 -2.78 13.61
N ARG A 42 3.43 -3.27 13.63
CA ARG A 42 3.12 -4.70 13.68
C ARG A 42 3.56 -5.43 12.42
N LEU A 43 3.32 -4.84 11.24
CA LEU A 43 3.76 -5.44 9.97
C LEU A 43 5.29 -5.61 9.91
N LEU A 44 6.06 -4.64 10.41
CA LEU A 44 7.51 -4.72 10.45
C LEU A 44 7.95 -5.86 11.38
N HIS A 45 7.41 -5.87 12.59
CA HIS A 45 7.71 -6.89 13.61
C HIS A 45 7.40 -8.29 13.10
N ASP A 46 6.19 -8.53 12.58
CA ASP A 46 5.76 -9.85 12.15
C ASP A 46 6.54 -10.30 10.90
N ALA A 47 6.72 -9.43 9.90
CA ALA A 47 7.51 -9.78 8.71
C ALA A 47 8.95 -10.18 9.07
N LYS A 48 9.60 -9.41 9.96
CA LYS A 48 10.94 -9.72 10.46
C LYS A 48 10.97 -11.05 11.19
N LYS A 49 10.03 -11.29 12.09
CA LYS A 49 9.91 -12.55 12.85
C LYS A 49 9.85 -13.78 11.94
N HIS A 50 9.27 -13.63 10.75
CA HIS A 50 9.10 -14.71 9.77
C HIS A 50 10.16 -14.71 8.65
N GLY A 51 11.25 -13.97 8.81
CA GLY A 51 12.45 -14.08 7.96
C GLY A 51 12.65 -12.96 6.94
N ALA A 52 11.71 -12.02 6.82
CA ALA A 52 11.93 -10.84 5.99
C ALA A 52 13.07 -9.99 6.57
N ARG A 53 13.92 -9.44 5.70
CA ARG A 53 15.09 -8.66 6.10
C ARG A 53 14.99 -7.17 5.75
N VAL A 54 13.93 -6.77 5.06
CA VAL A 54 13.71 -5.37 4.62
C VAL A 54 12.22 -5.02 4.70
N ALA A 55 11.89 -3.81 5.12
CA ALA A 55 10.56 -3.22 5.01
C ALA A 55 10.61 -1.96 4.13
N LEU A 56 9.75 -1.90 3.12
CA LEU A 56 9.73 -0.82 2.12
C LEU A 56 8.44 -0.02 2.26
N TYR A 57 8.45 0.90 3.22
CA TYR A 57 7.32 1.76 3.54
C TYR A 57 7.40 3.05 2.75
N GLY A 58 6.28 3.42 2.11
CA GLY A 58 6.12 4.70 1.42
C GLY A 58 5.01 5.51 2.09
N ARG A 59 3.75 5.18 1.77
CA ARG A 59 2.56 5.86 2.32
C ARG A 59 2.51 5.91 3.85
N LYS A 60 2.93 4.83 4.52
CA LYS A 60 3.00 4.78 5.98
C LYS A 60 3.89 5.88 6.57
N ILE A 61 5.05 6.12 5.95
CA ILE A 61 5.97 7.19 6.35
C ILE A 61 5.42 8.54 5.88
N ASN A 62 5.04 8.66 4.61
CA ASN A 62 4.61 9.93 4.03
C ASN A 62 3.40 10.55 4.76
N ASN A 63 2.50 9.71 5.26
CA ASN A 63 1.26 10.14 5.91
C ASN A 63 1.36 10.11 7.46
N ALA A 64 2.54 9.85 8.02
CA ALA A 64 2.76 9.99 9.46
C ALA A 64 2.78 11.47 9.85
N GLU A 65 2.25 11.79 11.03
CA GLU A 65 2.23 13.14 11.59
C GLU A 65 3.65 13.70 11.80
N HIS A 66 4.60 12.84 12.15
CA HIS A 66 6.00 13.20 12.33
C HIS A 66 6.94 12.11 11.81
N GLN A 67 7.31 12.24 10.53
CA GLN A 67 8.05 11.22 9.76
C GLN A 67 9.36 10.76 10.41
N LEU A 68 10.16 11.68 10.97
CA LEU A 68 11.45 11.33 11.57
C LEU A 68 11.28 10.44 12.81
N ALA A 69 10.44 10.86 13.76
CA ALA A 69 10.05 10.05 14.91
C ALA A 69 9.43 8.70 14.49
N PHE A 70 8.59 8.68 13.47
CA PHE A 70 8.03 7.44 12.95
C PHE A 70 9.12 6.47 12.46
N ILE A 71 10.10 6.97 11.70
CA ILE A 71 11.25 6.18 11.23
C ILE A 71 12.12 5.72 12.39
N GLU A 72 12.31 6.56 13.42
CA GLU A 72 13.04 6.21 14.64
C GLU A 72 12.39 5.02 15.35
N PHE A 73 11.06 5.02 15.53
CA PHE A 73 10.36 3.87 16.11
C PHE A 73 10.43 2.61 15.23
N LEU A 74 10.37 2.75 13.88
CA LEU A 74 10.63 1.61 12.98
C LEU A 74 12.04 1.04 13.21
N ARG A 75 13.04 1.88 13.43
CA ARG A 75 14.41 1.43 13.72
C ARG A 75 14.47 0.67 15.04
N LEU A 76 13.88 1.21 16.11
CA LEU A 76 13.85 0.57 17.42
C LEU A 76 13.16 -0.80 17.38
N ILE A 77 12.06 -0.93 16.63
CA ILE A 77 11.39 -2.22 16.41
C ILE A 77 12.30 -3.17 15.59
N ALA A 78 12.93 -2.67 14.53
CA ALA A 78 13.85 -3.47 13.72
C ALA A 78 15.07 -3.96 14.51
N GLU A 79 15.45 -3.28 15.60
CA GLU A 79 16.52 -3.64 16.53
C GLU A 79 16.03 -4.43 17.74
N ASP A 80 14.75 -4.85 17.78
CA ASP A 80 14.11 -5.54 18.92
C ASP A 80 14.24 -4.78 20.26
N THR A 81 14.37 -3.45 20.21
CA THR A 81 14.49 -2.63 21.42
C THR A 81 13.14 -2.42 22.09
N ILE A 82 12.07 -2.32 21.30
CA ILE A 82 10.68 -2.12 21.77
C ILE A 82 9.70 -2.93 20.92
N GLY A 83 8.53 -3.24 21.52
CA GLY A 83 7.43 -3.88 20.83
C GLY A 83 6.55 -2.90 20.04
N PRO A 84 5.71 -3.39 19.10
CA PRO A 84 4.82 -2.54 18.31
C PRO A 84 3.85 -1.70 19.15
N GLU A 85 3.22 -2.28 20.16
CA GLU A 85 2.24 -1.62 21.02
C GLU A 85 2.91 -0.49 21.84
N GLU A 86 4.05 -0.80 22.46
CA GLU A 86 4.87 0.17 23.19
C GLU A 86 5.34 1.32 22.28
N ALA A 87 5.76 1.00 21.05
CA ALA A 87 6.17 1.99 20.07
C ALA A 87 5.04 2.95 19.69
N VAL A 88 3.78 2.48 19.59
CA VAL A 88 2.63 3.36 19.36
C VAL A 88 2.45 4.32 20.54
N HIS A 89 2.45 3.82 21.78
CA HIS A 89 2.36 4.66 22.97
C HIS A 89 3.47 5.72 23.02
N ALA A 90 4.71 5.31 22.78
CA ALA A 90 5.86 6.20 22.77
C ALA A 90 5.77 7.25 21.65
N TYR A 91 5.32 6.86 20.46
CA TYR A 91 5.09 7.78 19.35
C TYR A 91 4.04 8.85 19.70
N HIS A 92 2.92 8.47 20.29
CA HIS A 92 1.93 9.43 20.81
C HIS A 92 2.51 10.36 21.87
N GLY A 93 3.37 9.85 22.77
CA GLY A 93 4.10 10.66 23.73
C GLY A 93 5.02 11.70 23.06
N VAL A 94 5.71 11.32 21.98
CA VAL A 94 6.53 12.24 21.18
C VAL A 94 5.67 13.30 20.49
N LEU A 95 4.52 12.91 19.93
CA LEU A 95 3.57 13.87 19.32
C LEU A 95 3.08 14.87 20.37
N GLN A 96 2.68 14.39 21.55
CA GLN A 96 2.26 15.24 22.66
C GLN A 96 3.36 16.22 23.08
N GLY A 97 4.59 15.73 23.28
CA GLY A 97 5.74 16.56 23.65
C GLY A 97 6.10 17.63 22.61
N LYS A 98 5.72 17.40 21.35
CA LYS A 98 5.89 18.34 20.23
C LYS A 98 4.66 19.22 19.96
N GLY A 99 3.56 19.04 20.71
CA GLY A 99 2.31 19.75 20.48
C GLY A 99 1.62 19.39 19.14
N ILE A 100 1.88 18.20 18.61
CA ILE A 100 1.28 17.70 17.36
C ILE A 100 0.04 16.90 17.70
N THR A 101 -1.11 17.28 17.13
CA THR A 101 -2.36 16.51 17.28
C THR A 101 -2.29 15.22 16.46
N PRO A 102 -2.43 14.04 17.06
CA PRO A 102 -2.50 12.79 16.33
C PRO A 102 -3.70 12.76 15.37
N ASN A 103 -3.57 12.09 14.22
CA ASN A 103 -4.67 11.96 13.27
C ASN A 103 -5.85 11.15 13.84
N ARG A 104 -5.59 10.31 14.85
CA ARG A 104 -6.59 9.48 15.53
C ARG A 104 -6.22 9.29 17.02
N PRO A 105 -7.20 9.04 17.89
CA PRO A 105 -6.95 8.70 19.28
C PRO A 105 -6.08 7.45 19.42
N LEU A 106 -5.34 7.36 20.53
CA LEU A 106 -4.43 6.26 20.82
C LEU A 106 -5.11 4.88 20.72
N GLU A 107 -6.31 4.74 21.27
CA GLU A 107 -7.05 3.48 21.28
C GLU A 107 -7.34 3.00 19.85
N GLN A 108 -7.70 3.92 18.94
CA GLN A 108 -7.94 3.61 17.53
C GLN A 108 -6.63 3.38 16.77
N ASP A 109 -5.54 4.02 17.17
CA ASP A 109 -4.23 3.84 16.53
C ASP A 109 -3.57 2.52 16.88
N LEU A 110 -4.01 1.88 17.96
CA LEU A 110 -3.63 0.52 18.39
C LEU A 110 -4.46 -0.58 17.71
N GLU A 111 -5.44 -0.23 16.88
CA GLU A 111 -6.23 -1.21 16.14
C GLU A 111 -5.51 -1.66 14.87
N LEU A 112 -5.65 -2.95 14.56
CA LEU A 112 -5.29 -3.50 13.24
C LEU A 112 -6.43 -3.22 12.26
N THR A 113 -6.09 -2.66 11.11
CA THR A 113 -7.07 -2.43 10.04
C THR A 113 -6.95 -3.49 8.96
N GLU A 114 -8.08 -3.82 8.33
CA GLU A 114 -8.05 -4.65 7.13
C GLU A 114 -7.39 -3.88 5.99
N GLN A 115 -6.09 -4.10 5.82
CA GLN A 115 -5.27 -3.57 4.74
C GLN A 115 -5.62 -4.30 3.43
N SER A 116 -6.84 -4.14 2.94
CA SER A 116 -7.23 -4.63 1.61
C SER A 116 -6.24 -4.08 0.57
N MET A 117 -5.86 -4.93 -0.40
CA MET A 117 -4.86 -4.72 -1.46
C MET A 117 -5.09 -3.47 -2.34
N ARG A 118 -5.11 -2.28 -1.74
CA ARG A 118 -5.34 -0.99 -2.40
C ARG A 118 -4.00 -0.41 -2.79
N TYR A 119 -3.56 -0.79 -3.98
CA TYR A 119 -2.35 -0.24 -4.60
C TYR A 119 -2.58 1.12 -5.24
N SER A 120 -3.84 1.48 -5.50
CA SER A 120 -4.27 2.74 -6.11
C SER A 120 -5.03 3.61 -5.11
N ASP A 121 -4.82 4.93 -5.20
CA ASP A 121 -5.54 5.96 -4.45
C ASP A 121 -7.02 6.08 -4.86
N THR A 122 -7.40 5.46 -5.98
CA THR A 122 -8.79 5.23 -6.33
C THR A 122 -9.32 4.06 -5.50
N GLY A 123 -10.24 4.34 -4.57
CA GLY A 123 -10.84 3.40 -3.62
C GLY A 123 -11.67 2.23 -4.19
N GLY A 124 -11.37 1.79 -5.41
CA GLY A 124 -11.91 0.56 -5.99
C GLY A 124 -11.23 -0.68 -5.42
N LYS A 125 -11.99 -1.75 -5.21
CA LYS A 125 -11.42 -3.08 -4.93
C LYS A 125 -10.48 -3.46 -6.09
N PRO A 126 -9.28 -4.00 -5.83
CA PRO A 126 -8.45 -4.52 -6.90
C PRO A 126 -9.22 -5.64 -7.60
N SER A 127 -9.51 -5.47 -8.88
CA SER A 127 -10.01 -6.56 -9.72
C SER A 127 -8.91 -6.94 -10.69
N VAL A 128 -8.48 -8.20 -10.61
CA VAL A 128 -7.62 -8.80 -11.63
C VAL A 128 -8.54 -9.38 -12.69
N ALA A 129 -8.59 -8.75 -13.86
CA ALA A 129 -9.26 -9.31 -15.01
C ALA A 129 -8.40 -10.46 -15.57
N ILE A 130 -8.75 -11.70 -15.23
CA ILE A 130 -8.18 -12.88 -15.87
C ILE A 130 -8.67 -12.90 -17.32
N ARG A 131 -7.78 -12.61 -18.28
CA ARG A 131 -8.07 -12.80 -19.70
C ARG A 131 -8.18 -14.30 -19.98
N ASN A 132 -9.24 -14.71 -20.67
CA ASN A 132 -9.54 -16.09 -21.04
C ASN A 132 -9.87 -17.03 -19.86
N ASN A 133 -10.68 -16.59 -18.88
CA ASN A 133 -11.25 -17.51 -17.91
C ASN A 133 -12.33 -18.40 -18.60
N PRO A 134 -12.09 -19.72 -18.77
CA PRO A 134 -13.03 -20.61 -19.46
C PRO A 134 -14.34 -20.84 -18.67
N LEU A 135 -14.40 -20.41 -17.41
CA LEU A 135 -15.56 -20.59 -16.52
C LEU A 135 -16.38 -19.30 -16.32
N ALA A 136 -16.00 -18.18 -16.92
CA ALA A 136 -16.71 -16.92 -16.75
C ALA A 136 -17.99 -16.87 -17.61
N LYS A 137 -19.16 -16.78 -16.95
CA LYS A 137 -20.44 -16.49 -17.65
C LYS A 137 -20.34 -15.11 -18.30
N ARG A 138 -20.43 -15.04 -19.64
CA ARG A 138 -20.41 -13.79 -20.43
C ARG A 138 -21.54 -12.87 -19.97
N LYS A 139 -21.19 -11.74 -19.34
CA LYS A 139 -22.13 -10.63 -19.17
C LYS A 139 -22.30 -9.89 -20.51
N PRO A 140 -23.51 -9.35 -20.79
CA PRO A 140 -23.78 -8.63 -22.03
C PRO A 140 -22.89 -7.38 -22.14
N LYS A 141 -22.47 -7.13 -23.37
CA LYS A 141 -21.59 -6.03 -23.79
C LYS A 141 -22.34 -4.71 -23.50
N VAL A 142 -21.91 -3.95 -22.50
CA VAL A 142 -22.43 -2.59 -22.29
C VAL A 142 -21.96 -1.75 -23.47
N SER A 143 -22.92 -1.12 -24.14
CA SER A 143 -22.75 -0.21 -25.26
C SER A 143 -21.72 0.85 -24.92
N GLN A 144 -20.73 1.04 -25.80
CA GLN A 144 -19.79 2.17 -25.70
C GLN A 144 -20.59 3.46 -25.96
N PRO A 145 -20.66 4.42 -25.02
CA PRO A 145 -20.99 5.77 -25.41
C PRO A 145 -19.83 6.32 -26.24
N ASP A 146 -20.16 7.04 -27.33
CA ASP A 146 -19.22 7.88 -28.06
C ASP A 146 -18.73 8.98 -27.13
N ALA A 147 -17.76 8.64 -26.27
CA ALA A 147 -17.26 9.54 -25.25
C ALA A 147 -16.27 10.52 -25.90
N VAL A 148 -16.79 11.61 -26.44
CA VAL A 148 -16.01 12.81 -26.74
C VAL A 148 -15.34 13.25 -25.43
N TRP A 149 -14.01 13.30 -25.41
CA TRP A 149 -13.24 13.74 -24.25
C TRP A 149 -12.80 15.21 -24.41
N PRO A 150 -12.80 16.00 -23.33
CA PRO A 150 -12.39 17.40 -23.38
C PRO A 150 -10.92 17.52 -23.81
N THR A 151 -10.65 18.54 -24.63
CA THR A 151 -9.31 18.88 -25.14
C THR A 151 -8.97 20.32 -24.78
N LYS A 152 -7.68 20.57 -24.55
CA LYS A 152 -7.13 21.91 -24.38
C LYS A 152 -7.13 22.65 -25.73
N PRO A 153 -7.01 23.99 -25.74
CA PRO A 153 -6.89 24.77 -26.98
C PRO A 153 -5.79 24.28 -27.94
N GLY A 154 -4.74 23.63 -27.42
CA GLY A 154 -3.68 23.01 -28.21
C GLY A 154 -3.96 21.58 -28.71
N GLY A 155 -5.20 21.10 -28.65
CA GLY A 155 -5.61 19.76 -29.13
C GLY A 155 -5.19 18.58 -28.24
N ALA A 156 -4.41 18.83 -27.19
CA ALA A 156 -4.05 17.81 -26.20
C ALA A 156 -5.26 17.46 -25.30
N PRO A 157 -5.40 16.19 -24.87
CA PRO A 157 -6.44 15.80 -23.92
C PRO A 157 -6.33 16.59 -22.61
N ASP A 158 -7.45 17.08 -22.10
CA ASP A 158 -7.50 17.76 -20.81
C ASP A 158 -7.83 16.79 -19.67
N PHE A 159 -6.83 16.09 -19.15
CA PHE A 159 -7.04 15.09 -18.09
C PHE A 159 -7.63 15.65 -16.81
N ALA A 160 -7.45 16.95 -16.53
CA ALA A 160 -7.97 17.58 -15.33
C ALA A 160 -9.50 17.65 -15.33
N SER A 161 -10.11 17.86 -16.50
CA SER A 161 -11.57 17.95 -16.67
C SER A 161 -12.24 16.62 -17.04
N MET A 162 -11.45 15.56 -17.28
CA MET A 162 -12.01 14.25 -17.62
C MET A 162 -12.58 13.49 -16.43
N SER A 163 -13.74 12.88 -16.63
CA SER A 163 -14.25 11.80 -15.79
C SER A 163 -13.42 10.51 -15.94
N ALA A 164 -13.59 9.56 -15.00
CA ALA A 164 -12.93 8.26 -15.08
C ALA A 164 -13.26 7.51 -16.38
N ASP A 165 -14.50 7.57 -16.84
CA ASP A 165 -14.95 6.92 -18.08
C ASP A 165 -14.33 7.58 -19.33
N GLN A 166 -14.18 8.91 -19.33
CA GLN A 166 -13.52 9.64 -20.42
C GLN A 166 -12.02 9.32 -20.49
N ARG A 167 -11.34 9.18 -19.35
CA ARG A 167 -9.94 8.75 -19.32
C ARG A 167 -9.79 7.33 -19.86
N LEU A 168 -10.68 6.42 -19.46
CA LEU A 168 -10.69 5.05 -19.97
C LEU A 168 -10.90 5.01 -21.49
N ALA A 169 -11.83 5.81 -22.01
CA ALA A 169 -12.10 5.94 -23.45
C ALA A 169 -10.88 6.46 -24.22
N TYR A 170 -10.26 7.56 -23.75
CA TYR A 170 -9.05 8.13 -24.36
C TYR A 170 -7.90 7.11 -24.42
N HIS A 171 -7.59 6.43 -23.31
CA HIS A 171 -6.50 5.45 -23.26
C HIS A 171 -6.80 4.23 -24.15
N THR A 172 -8.05 3.78 -24.20
CA THR A 172 -8.48 2.68 -25.07
C THR A 172 -8.33 3.05 -26.55
N ALA A 173 -8.71 4.27 -26.93
CA ALA A 173 -8.56 4.77 -28.30
C ALA A 173 -7.08 4.95 -28.69
N ARG A 174 -6.24 5.46 -27.78
CA ARG A 174 -4.80 5.65 -27.99
C ARG A 174 -4.07 4.32 -28.25
N LEU A 175 -4.45 3.25 -27.56
CA LEU A 175 -3.84 1.92 -27.72
C LEU A 175 -4.23 1.19 -29.01
N LYS A 176 -5.27 1.66 -29.70
CA LYS A 176 -5.72 1.09 -30.99
C LYS A 176 -5.12 1.81 -32.20
N ARG A 177 -4.39 2.91 -31.99
CA ARG A 177 -3.59 3.59 -33.01
C ARG A 177 -2.16 3.08 -32.95
#